data_AF-T1J6U7-F1
#
_entry.id   AF-T1J6U7-F1
#
_cell.length_a   1.000
_cell.length_b   1.000
_cell.length_c   1.000
_cell.angle_alpha   90.00
_cell.angle_beta   90.00
_cell.angle_gamma   90.00
#
_symmetry.space_group_name_H-M   'P 1'
#
loop_
_entity.id
_entity.type
_entity.pdbx_description
1 polymer ?
#
loop_
_entity_poly.entity_id
_entity_poly.type
_entity_poly.pdbx_seq_one_letter_code
_entity_poly.pdbx_strand_id
1 'polypeptide(L)'
;MNNEEFGGPSHALDTTEAVQVLKAAEISEQYARFRMDELHRKFIALAMKVPNVMDDVNTDENSKMIFFKNLNDELMRDIDGSIEASKRWPLVIDNTDQTGIFLRYCDTNYLDSFHPRNMEAESIRKAIIVRYGKAVVVDLQGTDMFEAVTLKFNDVLVGLMDLLLSKEILSDEKYLELVRPSDGNDYDKAKFTKERIKNFKLDKPPVELVDKTFVVRVQS
;
A
#
# COMPACT_ATOMS: atom_id res chain seq x y z
N MET A 1 60.78 -44.70 2.04
CA MET A 1 59.85 -44.01 2.95
C MET A 1 59.86 -42.55 2.57
N ASN A 2 58.75 -42.01 2.10
CA ASN A 2 58.33 -40.62 2.23
C ASN A 2 56.91 -40.54 1.63
N ASN A 3 55.93 -40.39 2.53
CA ASN A 3 54.56 -40.02 2.19
C ASN A 3 54.55 -38.51 1.97
N GLU A 4 54.01 -38.04 0.85
CA GLU A 4 53.61 -36.64 0.68
C GLU A 4 52.08 -36.58 0.66
N GLU A 5 51.53 -36.06 1.74
CA GLU A 5 50.16 -35.59 1.85
C GLU A 5 50.03 -34.29 1.03
N PHE A 6 49.19 -34.31 -0.02
CA PHE A 6 48.70 -33.08 -0.64
C PHE A 6 47.29 -32.80 -0.14
N GLY A 7 47.20 -32.06 0.96
CA GLY A 7 45.99 -31.35 1.35
C GLY A 7 45.72 -30.21 0.37
N GLY A 8 44.67 -30.35 -0.44
CA GLY A 8 44.16 -29.25 -1.26
C GLY A 8 43.51 -28.17 -0.38
N PRO A 9 43.65 -26.88 -0.70
CA PRO A 9 43.02 -25.82 0.08
C PRO A 9 41.50 -25.88 -0.11
N SER A 10 40.80 -26.10 0.99
CA SER A 10 39.35 -25.93 1.10
C SER A 10 38.98 -24.48 0.79
N HIS A 11 38.34 -24.24 -0.36
CA HIS A 11 37.65 -22.99 -0.68
C HIS A 11 36.42 -22.82 0.24
N ALA A 12 36.65 -22.40 1.48
CA ALA A 12 35.62 -21.73 2.24
C ALA A 12 35.52 -20.32 1.67
N LEU A 13 34.43 -20.00 0.97
CA LEU A 13 34.07 -18.63 0.61
C LEU A 13 34.14 -17.78 1.88
N ASP A 14 34.93 -16.69 1.83
CA ASP A 14 35.10 -15.76 2.93
C ASP A 14 33.76 -15.06 3.22
N THR A 15 32.99 -15.66 4.12
CA THR A 15 31.68 -15.18 4.56
C THR A 15 31.76 -13.82 5.23
N THR A 16 32.95 -13.38 5.66
CA THR A 16 33.17 -12.09 6.30
C THR A 16 33.13 -10.95 5.29
N GLU A 17 33.76 -11.12 4.13
CA GLU A 17 33.73 -10.13 3.05
C GLU A 17 32.31 -9.97 2.48
N ALA A 18 31.59 -11.07 2.27
CA ALA A 18 30.22 -11.03 1.78
C ALA A 18 29.27 -10.26 2.71
N VAL A 19 29.40 -10.45 4.04
CA VAL A 19 28.59 -9.73 5.03
C VAL A 19 28.95 -8.23 5.08
N GLN A 20 30.21 -7.87 4.88
CA GLN A 20 30.63 -6.47 4.83
C GLN A 20 30.10 -5.75 3.58
N VAL A 21 30.11 -6.44 2.43
CA VAL A 21 29.56 -5.91 1.17
C VAL A 21 28.05 -5.69 1.29
N LEU A 22 27.31 -6.62 1.90
CA LEU A 22 25.87 -6.48 2.13
C LEU A 22 25.54 -5.29 3.04
N LYS A 23 26.25 -5.14 4.16
CA LYS A 23 26.06 -3.97 5.05
C LYS A 23 26.40 -2.66 4.37
N ALA A 24 27.44 -2.62 3.54
CA ALA A 24 27.79 -1.42 2.78
C ALA A 24 26.71 -1.07 1.74
N ALA A 25 26.10 -2.07 1.10
CA ALA A 25 24.99 -1.88 0.18
C ALA A 25 23.73 -1.34 0.89
N GLU A 26 23.37 -1.90 2.05
CA GLU A 26 22.23 -1.44 2.87
C GLU A 26 22.41 0.02 3.33
N ILE A 27 23.61 0.38 3.79
CA ILE A 27 23.92 1.76 4.19
C ILE A 27 23.84 2.70 2.98
N SER A 28 24.38 2.29 1.83
CA SER A 28 24.31 3.08 0.60
C SER A 28 22.87 3.28 0.14
N GLU A 29 22.02 2.27 0.27
CA GLU A 29 20.59 2.35 -0.04
C GLU A 29 19.87 3.32 0.92
N GLN A 30 20.12 3.22 2.22
CA GLN A 30 19.56 4.15 3.22
C GLN A 30 19.96 5.60 2.93
N TYR A 31 21.22 5.85 2.56
CA TYR A 31 21.68 7.18 2.19
C TYR A 31 21.03 7.70 0.90
N ALA A 32 20.81 6.81 -0.08
CA ALA A 32 20.11 7.17 -1.31
C ALA A 32 18.64 7.54 -1.03
N ARG A 33 17.95 6.75 -0.19
CA ARG A 33 16.57 7.04 0.26
C ARG A 33 16.48 8.37 1.00
N PHE A 34 17.38 8.61 1.96
CA PHE A 34 17.42 9.89 2.69
C PHE A 34 17.66 11.09 1.77
N ARG A 35 18.57 10.97 0.79
CA ARG A 35 18.83 12.04 -0.18
C ARG A 35 17.62 12.28 -1.10
N MET A 36 16.91 11.23 -1.49
CA MET A 36 15.68 11.36 -2.28
C MET A 36 14.59 12.07 -1.48
N ASP A 37 14.41 11.74 -0.21
CA ASP A 37 13.45 12.44 0.66
C ASP A 37 13.80 13.93 0.85
N GLU A 38 15.10 14.24 0.97
CA GLU A 38 15.56 15.63 1.08
C GLU A 38 15.33 16.40 -0.23
N LEU A 39 15.61 15.78 -1.38
CA LEU A 39 15.35 16.37 -2.70
C LEU A 39 13.85 16.56 -2.94
N HIS A 40 13.03 15.58 -2.58
CA HIS A 40 11.58 15.67 -2.68
C HIS A 40 11.03 16.83 -1.85
N ARG A 41 11.51 16.98 -0.60
CA ARG A 41 11.15 18.11 0.27
C ARG A 41 11.54 19.46 -0.32
N LYS A 42 12.76 19.57 -0.85
CA LYS A 42 13.24 20.81 -1.50
C LYS A 42 12.45 21.13 -2.77
N PHE A 43 12.10 20.10 -3.55
CA PHE A 43 11.30 20.25 -4.76
C PHE A 43 9.88 20.74 -4.44
N ILE A 44 9.22 20.17 -3.43
CA ILE A 44 7.89 20.63 -2.97
C ILE A 44 7.97 22.07 -2.48
N ALA A 45 8.96 22.41 -1.65
CA ALA A 45 9.15 23.77 -1.16
C ALA A 45 9.45 24.78 -2.27
N LEU A 46 10.08 24.35 -3.36
CA LEU A 46 10.33 25.17 -4.54
C LEU A 46 9.05 25.31 -5.40
N ALA A 47 8.31 24.22 -5.60
CA ALA A 47 7.05 24.21 -6.33
C ALA A 47 5.99 25.11 -5.65
N MET A 48 5.93 25.15 -4.31
CA MET A 48 5.06 26.07 -3.56
C MET A 48 5.40 27.55 -3.79
N LYS A 49 6.64 27.88 -4.17
CA LYS A 49 7.09 29.26 -4.39
C LYS A 49 6.86 29.75 -5.82
N VAL A 50 6.49 28.87 -6.74
CA VAL A 50 6.24 29.22 -8.14
C VAL A 50 4.79 28.88 -8.51
N PRO A 51 3.89 29.87 -8.56
CA PRO A 51 2.44 29.65 -8.62
C PRO A 51 1.91 28.88 -9.85
N ASN A 52 2.73 28.63 -10.87
CA ASN A 52 2.35 27.93 -12.10
C ASN A 52 3.21 26.69 -12.41
N VAL A 53 4.15 26.33 -11.53
CA VAL A 53 4.91 25.07 -11.69
C VAL A 53 4.06 23.87 -11.25
N MET A 54 3.13 24.06 -10.31
CA MET A 54 2.27 22.98 -9.81
C MET A 54 1.31 22.40 -10.85
N ASP A 55 0.90 23.18 -11.86
CA ASP A 55 0.07 22.67 -12.96
C ASP A 55 0.86 21.76 -13.92
N ASP A 56 2.17 21.99 -14.05
CA ASP A 56 3.10 21.20 -14.87
C ASP A 56 3.87 20.12 -14.09
N VAL A 57 3.76 20.08 -12.75
CA VAL A 57 4.24 18.97 -11.90
C VAL A 57 3.18 17.86 -11.81
N ASN A 58 2.24 17.85 -12.74
CA ASN A 58 1.37 16.72 -13.05
C ASN A 58 2.08 15.68 -13.97
N THR A 59 3.41 15.60 -13.88
CA THR A 59 4.28 14.79 -14.75
C THR A 59 4.45 13.34 -14.28
N ASP A 60 3.45 12.79 -13.59
CA ASP A 60 3.35 11.35 -13.43
C ASP A 60 1.89 10.97 -13.64
N GLU A 61 1.59 10.25 -14.73
CA GLU A 61 0.23 9.81 -15.11
C GLU A 61 -0.46 9.02 -13.96
N ASN A 62 0.32 8.59 -12.96
CA ASN A 62 -0.12 7.81 -11.81
C ASN A 62 -0.23 8.61 -10.50
N SER A 63 -0.27 9.95 -10.52
CA SER A 63 -0.44 10.73 -9.29
C SER A 63 -1.33 11.96 -9.45
N LYS A 64 -1.92 12.43 -8.33
CA LYS A 64 -2.59 13.73 -8.23
C LYS A 64 -2.35 14.39 -6.88
N MET A 65 -2.37 15.71 -6.88
CA MET A 65 -2.36 16.53 -5.66
C MET A 65 -3.75 17.09 -5.39
N ILE A 66 -4.23 17.00 -4.16
CA ILE A 66 -5.54 17.50 -3.74
C ILE A 66 -5.45 18.27 -2.44
N PHE A 67 -6.34 19.24 -2.27
CA PHE A 67 -6.51 19.94 -1.00
C PHE A 67 -7.37 19.12 -0.05
N PHE A 68 -7.07 19.14 1.25
CA PHE A 68 -7.81 18.42 2.28
C PHE A 68 -9.32 18.75 2.25
N LYS A 69 -9.67 20.02 2.01
CA LYS A 69 -11.07 20.46 1.85
C LYS A 69 -11.84 19.74 0.74
N ASN A 70 -11.14 19.22 -0.28
CA ASN A 70 -11.72 18.49 -1.40
C ASN A 70 -11.56 16.96 -1.25
N LEU A 71 -11.01 16.46 -0.14
CA LEU A 71 -10.70 15.05 0.06
C LEU A 71 -11.90 14.13 -0.20
N ASN A 72 -13.08 14.49 0.31
CA ASN A 72 -14.29 13.72 0.06
C ASN A 72 -14.64 13.62 -1.44
N ASP A 73 -14.59 14.74 -2.13
CA ASP A 73 -15.02 14.84 -3.52
C ASP A 73 -14.01 14.18 -4.47
N GLU A 74 -12.72 14.34 -4.18
CA GLU A 74 -11.65 13.88 -5.07
C GLU A 74 -11.18 12.46 -4.79
N LEU A 75 -11.16 12.03 -3.52
CA LEU A 75 -10.73 10.69 -3.14
C LEU A 75 -11.92 9.75 -3.02
N MET A 76 -12.99 10.14 -2.33
CA MET A 76 -14.10 9.22 -2.03
C MET A 76 -15.08 9.12 -3.18
N ARG A 77 -15.41 10.25 -3.81
CA ARG A 77 -16.39 10.32 -4.91
C ARG A 77 -15.77 10.26 -6.30
N ASP A 78 -14.45 10.49 -6.41
CA ASP A 78 -13.70 10.50 -7.67
C ASP A 78 -14.41 11.36 -8.75
N ILE A 79 -14.76 12.61 -8.42
CA ILE A 79 -15.59 13.47 -9.29
C ILE A 79 -14.98 13.68 -10.68
N ASP A 80 -13.66 13.73 -10.78
CA ASP A 80 -12.93 13.89 -12.04
C ASP A 80 -12.66 12.56 -12.76
N GLY A 81 -12.96 11.42 -12.11
CA GLY A 81 -12.74 10.07 -12.64
C GLY A 81 -11.28 9.66 -12.75
N SER A 82 -10.35 10.41 -12.15
CA SER A 82 -8.91 10.17 -12.26
C SER A 82 -8.49 8.81 -11.68
N ILE A 83 -9.06 8.44 -10.52
CA ILE A 83 -8.74 7.17 -9.85
C ILE A 83 -9.28 6.00 -10.69
N GLU A 84 -10.53 6.08 -11.15
CA GLU A 84 -11.13 5.05 -12.01
C GLU A 84 -10.41 4.93 -13.36
N ALA A 85 -9.96 6.04 -13.95
CA ALA A 85 -9.21 6.05 -15.20
C ALA A 85 -7.86 5.33 -15.05
N SER A 86 -7.19 5.49 -13.90
CA SER A 86 -5.91 4.82 -13.62
C SER A 86 -6.02 3.29 -13.52
N LYS A 87 -7.23 2.76 -13.25
CA LYS A 87 -7.50 1.36 -12.93
C LYS A 87 -6.73 0.81 -11.72
N ARG A 88 -6.02 1.64 -10.97
CA ARG A 88 -5.29 1.26 -9.74
C ARG A 88 -6.10 1.63 -8.50
N TRP A 89 -5.65 1.18 -7.34
CA TRP A 89 -6.20 1.66 -6.07
C TRP A 89 -5.49 2.94 -5.63
N PRO A 90 -6.18 3.87 -4.97
CA PRO A 90 -5.53 5.07 -4.48
C PRO A 90 -4.56 4.74 -3.33
N LEU A 91 -3.38 5.33 -3.40
CA LEU A 91 -2.38 5.42 -2.33
C LEU A 91 -2.39 6.86 -1.80
N VAL A 92 -2.84 7.04 -0.56
CA VAL A 92 -2.91 8.38 0.03
C VAL A 92 -1.62 8.72 0.78
N ILE A 93 -1.02 9.86 0.42
CA ILE A 93 0.12 10.45 1.13
C ILE A 93 -0.37 11.76 1.77
N ASP A 94 -0.52 11.73 3.08
CA ASP A 94 -1.12 12.81 3.85
C ASP A 94 -0.06 13.64 4.59
N ASN A 95 0.14 14.89 4.16
CA ASN A 95 1.02 15.84 4.84
C ASN A 95 0.30 16.64 5.95
N THR A 96 -1.00 16.41 6.16
CA THR A 96 -1.83 17.18 7.10
C THR A 96 -2.11 16.44 8.41
N ASP A 97 -1.84 15.13 8.45
CA ASP A 97 -2.23 14.18 9.51
C ASP A 97 -3.75 14.12 9.82
N GLN A 98 -4.59 14.73 8.97
CA GLN A 98 -6.04 14.78 9.14
C GLN A 98 -6.77 13.73 8.29
N THR A 99 -6.12 13.16 7.28
CA THR A 99 -6.78 12.25 6.31
C THR A 99 -7.19 10.94 6.98
N GLY A 100 -6.32 10.31 7.77
CA GLY A 100 -6.67 9.09 8.50
C GLY A 100 -7.85 9.29 9.46
N ILE A 101 -7.88 10.43 10.16
CA ILE A 101 -9.00 10.82 11.03
C ILE A 101 -10.27 10.97 10.20
N PHE A 102 -10.22 11.72 9.10
CA PHE A 102 -11.36 11.91 8.21
C PHE A 102 -11.90 10.58 7.67
N LEU A 103 -11.04 9.70 7.17
CA LEU A 103 -11.41 8.40 6.61
C LEU A 103 -12.03 7.46 7.66
N ARG A 104 -11.57 7.55 8.92
CA ARG A 104 -12.16 6.81 10.05
C ARG A 104 -13.59 7.24 10.38
N TYR A 105 -13.92 8.51 10.17
CA TYR A 105 -15.29 9.02 10.34
C TYR A 105 -16.15 8.91 9.07
N CYS A 106 -15.54 8.61 7.92
CA CYS A 106 -16.26 8.20 6.73
C CYS A 106 -16.81 6.77 6.92
N ASP A 107 -17.85 6.42 6.16
CA ASP A 107 -18.44 5.08 6.18
C ASP A 107 -17.51 4.04 5.50
N THR A 108 -16.35 3.79 6.12
CA THR A 108 -15.27 2.92 5.64
C THR A 108 -15.06 1.72 6.58
N ASN A 109 -14.49 0.66 6.03
CA ASN A 109 -13.91 -0.43 6.81
C ASN A 109 -12.45 -0.08 7.08
N TYR A 110 -12.20 0.56 8.22
CA TYR A 110 -10.87 1.07 8.58
C TYR A 110 -10.05 0.02 9.34
N LEU A 111 -8.89 -0.33 8.81
CA LEU A 111 -7.90 -1.22 9.40
C LEU A 111 -6.66 -0.42 9.79
N ASP A 112 -6.53 -0.17 11.09
CA ASP A 112 -5.33 0.43 11.69
C ASP A 112 -4.25 -0.66 11.89
N SER A 113 -3.11 -0.54 11.18
CA SER A 113 -2.02 -1.53 11.21
C SER A 113 -1.36 -1.70 12.58
N PHE A 114 -1.41 -0.68 13.45
CA PHE A 114 -0.86 -0.74 14.80
C PHE A 114 -1.86 -1.26 15.83
N HIS A 115 -3.13 -1.43 15.45
CA HIS A 115 -4.15 -1.99 16.33
C HIS A 115 -4.20 -3.53 16.18
N PRO A 116 -3.74 -4.33 17.16
CA PRO A 116 -3.60 -5.77 16.98
C PRO A 116 -4.89 -6.48 16.58
N ARG A 117 -6.04 -6.06 17.13
CA ARG A 117 -7.35 -6.63 16.80
C ARG A 117 -7.75 -6.39 15.34
N ASN A 118 -7.31 -5.29 14.73
CA ASN A 118 -7.59 -5.02 13.32
C ASN A 118 -6.76 -5.92 12.41
N MET A 119 -5.58 -6.33 12.87
CA MET A 119 -4.67 -7.22 12.15
C MET A 119 -4.91 -8.71 12.44
N GLU A 120 -5.98 -9.05 13.15
CA GLU A 120 -6.44 -10.44 13.28
C GLU A 120 -7.08 -10.89 11.96
N ALA A 121 -6.85 -12.16 11.58
CA ALA A 121 -7.33 -12.72 10.32
C ALA A 121 -8.85 -12.53 10.13
N GLU A 122 -9.65 -12.70 11.20
CA GLU A 122 -11.10 -12.48 11.11
C GLU A 122 -11.49 -11.02 10.87
N SER A 123 -10.78 -10.07 11.48
CA SER A 123 -11.04 -8.64 11.31
C SER A 123 -10.69 -8.20 9.90
N ILE A 124 -9.53 -8.63 9.38
CA ILE A 124 -9.10 -8.36 8.00
C ILE A 124 -10.11 -8.96 7.02
N ARG A 125 -10.44 -10.25 7.18
CA ARG A 125 -11.40 -10.96 6.32
C ARG A 125 -12.72 -10.22 6.27
N LYS A 126 -13.30 -9.89 7.44
CA LYS A 126 -14.57 -9.15 7.53
C LYS A 126 -14.47 -7.77 6.88
N ALA A 127 -13.40 -7.01 7.11
CA ALA A 127 -13.22 -5.71 6.48
C ALA A 127 -13.24 -5.81 4.93
N ILE A 128 -12.71 -6.88 4.36
CA ILE A 128 -12.70 -7.10 2.91
C ILE A 128 -14.08 -7.56 2.39
N ILE A 129 -14.74 -8.50 3.06
CA ILE A 129 -16.02 -9.06 2.57
C ILE A 129 -17.24 -8.18 2.86
N VAL A 130 -17.18 -7.27 3.84
CA VAL A 130 -18.32 -6.46 4.27
C VAL A 130 -18.76 -5.53 3.15
N ARG A 131 -19.94 -5.84 2.57
CA ARG A 131 -20.73 -5.06 1.60
C ARG A 131 -19.86 -4.16 0.72
N TYR A 132 -19.06 -4.80 -0.13
CA TYR A 132 -18.33 -4.21 -1.25
C TYR A 132 -18.91 -2.88 -1.75
N GLY A 133 -18.54 -1.75 -1.19
CA GLY A 133 -19.33 -0.54 -1.40
C GLY A 133 -18.96 0.48 -0.36
N LYS A 134 -18.73 0.02 0.87
CA LYS A 134 -17.86 0.73 1.79
C LYS A 134 -16.42 0.64 1.30
N ALA A 135 -15.70 1.75 1.40
CA ALA A 135 -14.28 1.75 1.12
C ALA A 135 -13.56 0.97 2.22
N VAL A 136 -12.67 0.04 1.86
CA VAL A 136 -11.69 -0.49 2.83
C VAL A 136 -10.52 0.47 2.86
N VAL A 137 -10.06 0.84 4.05
CA VAL A 137 -8.87 1.68 4.26
C VAL A 137 -7.90 0.91 5.14
N VAL A 138 -6.68 0.73 4.66
CA VAL A 138 -5.58 0.18 5.46
C VAL A 138 -4.63 1.33 5.78
N ASP A 139 -4.54 1.70 7.05
CA ASP A 139 -3.71 2.79 7.53
C ASP A 139 -2.38 2.26 8.09
N LEU A 140 -1.27 2.63 7.45
CA LEU A 140 0.08 2.27 7.87
C LEU A 140 0.70 3.22 8.89
N GLN A 141 -0.05 4.19 9.40
CA GLN A 141 0.36 5.21 10.38
C GLN A 141 1.66 5.95 10.01
N GLY A 142 1.90 6.18 8.72
CA GLY A 142 3.08 6.92 8.25
C GLY A 142 4.41 6.20 8.45
N THR A 143 4.37 4.89 8.71
CA THR A 143 5.55 4.01 8.78
C THR A 143 5.50 2.99 7.65
N ASP A 144 6.67 2.52 7.20
CA ASP A 144 6.75 1.40 6.26
C ASP A 144 6.36 0.08 6.96
N MET A 145 5.06 -0.23 6.94
CA MET A 145 4.49 -1.42 7.55
C MET A 145 3.97 -2.43 6.52
N PHE A 146 4.24 -2.22 5.23
CA PHE A 146 3.52 -2.95 4.19
C PHE A 146 3.84 -4.44 4.17
N GLU A 147 5.10 -4.81 4.35
CA GLU A 147 5.49 -6.23 4.41
C GLU A 147 4.83 -6.92 5.61
N ALA A 148 4.87 -6.26 6.78
CA ALA A 148 4.23 -6.77 8.00
C ALA A 148 2.71 -6.93 7.84
N VAL A 149 2.05 -5.94 7.23
CA VAL A 149 0.62 -6.01 6.92
C VAL A 149 0.34 -7.10 5.88
N THR A 150 1.18 -7.25 4.87
CA THR A 150 1.05 -8.31 3.84
C THR A 150 1.10 -9.70 4.47
N LEU A 151 2.00 -9.92 5.44
CA LEU A 151 2.05 -11.17 6.21
C LEU A 151 0.73 -11.42 6.96
N LYS A 152 0.12 -10.39 7.56
CA LYS A 152 -1.19 -10.51 8.21
C LYS A 152 -2.33 -10.80 7.25
N PHE A 153 -2.27 -10.29 6.03
CA PHE A 153 -3.25 -10.61 5.00
C PHE A 153 -3.09 -12.07 4.51
N ASN A 154 -1.87 -12.60 4.50
CA ASN A 154 -1.61 -14.01 4.18
C ASN A 154 -2.18 -14.99 5.23
N ASP A 155 -2.38 -14.55 6.48
CA ASP A 155 -3.08 -15.35 7.50
C ASP A 155 -4.57 -15.58 7.15
N VAL A 156 -5.14 -14.76 6.25
CA VAL A 156 -6.51 -14.91 5.75
C VAL A 156 -6.56 -15.78 4.50
N LEU A 157 -5.78 -15.39 3.49
CA LEU A 157 -5.63 -16.09 2.22
C LEU A 157 -4.23 -15.78 1.68
N VAL A 158 -3.46 -16.82 1.35
CA VAL A 158 -2.10 -16.64 0.83
C VAL A 158 -2.16 -15.85 -0.48
N GLY A 159 -1.40 -14.76 -0.57
CA GLY A 159 -1.39 -13.85 -1.72
C GLY A 159 -2.56 -12.85 -1.75
N LEU A 160 -3.31 -12.69 -0.66
CA LEU A 160 -4.48 -11.82 -0.61
C LEU A 160 -4.16 -10.36 -0.95
N MET A 161 -3.02 -9.83 -0.49
CA MET A 161 -2.63 -8.46 -0.80
C MET A 161 -2.39 -8.26 -2.30
N ASP A 162 -1.76 -9.23 -2.97
CA ASP A 162 -1.54 -9.16 -4.42
C ASP A 162 -2.87 -9.29 -5.19
N LEU A 163 -3.77 -10.17 -4.76
CA LEU A 163 -5.12 -10.30 -5.32
C LEU A 163 -5.94 -9.02 -5.15
N LEU A 164 -5.78 -8.31 -4.03
CA LEU A 164 -6.38 -7.01 -3.79
C LEU A 164 -5.79 -5.98 -4.74
N LEU A 165 -4.46 -5.79 -4.74
CA LEU A 165 -3.77 -4.78 -5.54
C LEU A 165 -4.02 -4.93 -7.04
N SER A 166 -4.02 -6.16 -7.54
CA SER A 166 -4.32 -6.49 -8.94
C SER A 166 -5.81 -6.39 -9.29
N LYS A 167 -6.69 -6.21 -8.30
CA LYS A 167 -8.16 -6.29 -8.42
C LYS A 167 -8.68 -7.67 -8.84
N GLU A 168 -7.83 -8.69 -8.88
CA GLU A 168 -8.22 -10.06 -9.25
C GLU A 168 -9.20 -10.67 -8.26
N ILE A 169 -9.17 -10.28 -6.98
CA ILE A 169 -10.14 -10.75 -5.98
C ILE A 169 -11.61 -10.45 -6.37
N LEU A 170 -11.81 -9.45 -7.23
CA LEU A 170 -13.12 -9.02 -7.74
C LEU A 170 -13.58 -9.83 -8.96
N SER A 171 -12.68 -10.64 -9.55
CA SER A 171 -12.94 -11.45 -10.73
C SER A 171 -13.26 -12.89 -10.36
N ASP A 172 -14.03 -13.57 -11.23
CA ASP A 172 -14.34 -15.00 -11.15
C ASP A 172 -14.79 -15.51 -9.78
N GLU A 173 -15.45 -14.64 -9.02
CA GLU A 173 -15.97 -14.96 -7.69
C GLU A 173 -14.89 -15.39 -6.68
N LYS A 174 -13.60 -15.08 -6.93
CA LYS A 174 -12.49 -15.38 -6.01
C LYS A 174 -12.75 -14.87 -4.60
N TYR A 175 -13.50 -13.77 -4.46
CA TYR A 175 -13.91 -13.28 -3.16
C TYR A 175 -14.74 -14.25 -2.31
N LEU A 176 -15.41 -15.24 -2.91
CA LEU A 176 -16.17 -16.26 -2.18
C LEU A 176 -15.25 -17.13 -1.31
N GLU A 177 -13.95 -17.20 -1.61
CA GLU A 177 -12.95 -17.86 -0.77
C GLU A 177 -12.83 -17.21 0.62
N LEU A 178 -13.23 -15.93 0.74
CA LEU A 178 -13.24 -15.19 2.00
C LEU A 178 -14.55 -15.35 2.78
N VAL A 179 -15.61 -15.89 2.15
CA VAL A 179 -16.93 -16.08 2.77
C VAL A 179 -16.95 -17.39 3.53
N ARG A 180 -17.45 -17.36 4.76
CA ARG A 180 -17.59 -18.53 5.63
C ARG A 180 -19.06 -18.89 5.83
N PRO A 181 -19.37 -20.18 6.09
CA PRO A 181 -20.74 -20.59 6.41
C PRO A 181 -21.36 -19.84 7.59
N SER A 182 -20.54 -19.38 8.53
CA SER A 182 -20.97 -18.63 9.72
C SER A 182 -21.34 -17.17 9.46
N ASP A 183 -21.05 -16.61 8.27
CA ASP A 183 -21.30 -15.20 7.98
C ASP A 183 -22.78 -14.89 7.70
N GLY A 184 -23.60 -15.93 7.52
CA GLY A 184 -25.03 -15.83 7.29
C GLY A 184 -25.40 -15.40 5.86
N ASN A 185 -26.70 -15.28 5.62
CA ASN A 185 -27.27 -15.10 4.27
C ASN A 185 -26.94 -13.75 3.62
N ASP A 186 -26.29 -12.84 4.34
CA ASP A 186 -25.93 -11.51 3.80
C ASP A 186 -24.73 -11.55 2.85
N TYR A 187 -24.00 -12.67 2.83
CA TYR A 187 -22.88 -12.94 1.93
C TYR A 187 -23.21 -14.04 0.90
N ASP A 188 -24.50 -14.21 0.59
CA ASP A 188 -24.93 -15.05 -0.52
C ASP A 188 -24.46 -14.44 -1.85
N LYS A 189 -23.93 -15.28 -2.74
CA LYS A 189 -23.51 -14.94 -4.11
C LYS A 189 -24.53 -14.05 -4.83
N ALA A 190 -25.83 -14.32 -4.66
CA ALA A 190 -26.92 -13.57 -5.29
C ALA A 190 -27.03 -12.10 -4.82
N LYS A 191 -26.41 -11.73 -3.69
CA LYS A 191 -26.42 -10.37 -3.12
C LYS A 191 -25.23 -9.51 -3.53
N PHE A 192 -24.27 -10.06 -4.29
CA PHE A 192 -23.13 -9.32 -4.83
C PHE A 192 -23.46 -8.76 -6.22
N THR A 193 -23.40 -7.44 -6.37
CA THR A 193 -23.55 -6.75 -7.67
C THR A 193 -22.23 -6.10 -8.06
N LYS A 194 -21.90 -6.06 -9.36
CA LYS A 194 -20.63 -5.47 -9.85
C LYS A 194 -20.43 -3.99 -9.46
N GLU A 195 -21.51 -3.25 -9.22
CA GLU A 195 -21.46 -1.85 -8.76
C GLU A 195 -21.01 -1.74 -7.31
N ARG A 196 -21.46 -2.69 -6.50
CA ARG A 196 -20.97 -2.95 -5.16
C ARG A 196 -19.67 -3.73 -5.24
N ILE A 197 -18.61 -3.30 -5.90
CA ILE A 197 -17.30 -4.01 -5.94
C ILE A 197 -16.14 -3.01 -6.08
N LYS A 198 -16.44 -1.71 -6.21
CA LYS A 198 -15.53 -0.69 -6.75
C LYS A 198 -14.66 0.08 -5.75
N ASN A 199 -14.72 -0.22 -4.44
CA ASN A 199 -14.18 0.70 -3.42
C ASN A 199 -13.17 0.03 -2.47
N PHE A 200 -11.93 -0.21 -2.91
CA PHE A 200 -10.80 -0.54 -2.02
C PHE A 200 -9.79 0.62 -2.05
N LYS A 201 -9.17 0.96 -0.91
CA LYS A 201 -8.22 2.08 -0.81
C LYS A 201 -7.09 1.72 0.15
N LEU A 202 -5.88 2.18 -0.14
CA LEU A 202 -4.72 2.03 0.75
C LEU A 202 -4.27 3.43 1.21
N ASP A 203 -4.00 3.58 2.50
CA ASP A 203 -3.57 4.85 3.11
C ASP A 203 -2.15 4.70 3.69
N LYS A 204 -1.24 5.54 3.21
CA LYS A 204 0.20 5.58 3.56
C LYS A 204 1.10 4.35 3.25
N PRO A 205 0.98 3.61 2.12
CA PRO A 205 1.97 2.61 1.75
C PRO A 205 3.40 3.12 1.43
N PRO A 206 4.42 2.24 1.54
CA PRO A 206 5.80 2.51 1.12
C PRO A 206 5.93 2.81 -0.36
N VAL A 207 7.07 3.44 -0.70
CA VAL A 207 7.41 3.95 -2.04
C VAL A 207 7.32 2.88 -3.12
N GLU A 208 7.59 1.62 -2.79
CA GLU A 208 7.55 0.47 -3.71
C GLU A 208 6.15 0.17 -4.27
N LEU A 209 5.09 0.73 -3.65
CA LEU A 209 3.72 0.58 -4.13
C LEU A 209 3.25 1.72 -5.00
N VAL A 210 4.03 2.79 -5.14
CA VAL A 210 3.71 3.91 -6.03
C VAL A 210 3.45 3.41 -7.45
N ASP A 211 4.24 2.44 -7.93
CA ASP A 211 4.08 1.87 -9.27
C ASP A 211 2.86 0.94 -9.43
N LYS A 212 2.26 0.49 -8.31
CA LYS A 212 1.09 -0.40 -8.28
C LYS A 212 -0.20 0.34 -7.89
N THR A 213 -0.09 1.62 -7.54
CA THR A 213 -1.19 2.43 -7.01
C THR A 213 -1.33 3.73 -7.80
N PHE A 214 -2.41 4.45 -7.53
CA PHE A 214 -2.60 5.83 -7.98
C PHE A 214 -2.36 6.76 -6.81
N VAL A 215 -1.30 7.54 -6.84
CA VAL A 215 -0.87 8.33 -5.68
C VAL A 215 -1.74 9.58 -5.54
N VAL A 216 -2.36 9.76 -4.38
CA VAL A 216 -3.13 10.95 -4.01
C VAL A 216 -2.39 11.67 -2.88
N ARG A 217 -1.79 12.82 -3.19
CA ARG A 217 -1.08 13.65 -2.19
C ARG A 217 -2.03 14.69 -1.63
N VAL A 218 -2.18 14.70 -0.30
CA VAL A 218 -3.08 15.63 0.39
C VAL A 218 -2.28 16.77 1.01
N GLN A 219 -2.68 18.00 0.70
CA GLN A 219 -2.13 19.24 1.26
C GLN A 219 -3.22 20.09 1.92
N SER A 220 -2.81 21.02 2.79
CA SER A 220 -3.72 22.00 3.41
C SER A 220 -4.24 23.03 2.41
#